data_AF-D1PW14-F1
#
_entry.id   AF-D1PW14-F1
#
_cell.length_a   1.000
_cell.length_b   1.000
_cell.length_c   1.000
_cell.angle_alpha   90.00
_cell.angle_beta   90.00
_cell.angle_gamma   90.00
#
_symmetry.space_group_name_H-M   'P 1'
#
loop_
_entity.id
_entity.type
_entity.pdbx_description
1 polymer ?
#
loop_
_entity_poly.entity_id
_entity_poly.type
_entity_poly.pdbx_seq_one_letter_code
_entity_poly.pdbx_strand_id
1 'polypeptide(L)' 'MNHLSLHPTLRTCSSDTILRAIKELTQENISYTSDMGKTYDFNTADTLNTLL' A
#
# COMPACT_ATOMS: atom_id res chain seq x y z
N MET A 1 17.06 28.93 -7.79
CA MET A 1 16.50 27.61 -7.49
C MET A 1 15.06 27.61 -7.97
N ASN A 2 14.67 26.64 -8.80
CA ASN A 2 13.29 26.57 -9.27
C ASN A 2 12.41 26.00 -8.14
N HIS A 3 11.39 26.75 -7.73
CA HIS A 3 10.42 26.26 -6.75
C HIS A 3 9.57 25.17 -7.39
N LEU A 4 9.63 23.97 -6.81
CA LEU A 4 8.70 22.89 -7.12
C LEU A 4 7.43 23.09 -6.30
N SER A 5 6.30 23.31 -6.98
CA SER A 5 4.99 23.51 -6.38
C SER A 5 4.06 22.38 -6.80
N LEU A 6 3.13 22.01 -5.93
CA LEU A 6 2.11 21.03 -6.27
C LEU A 6 1.06 21.67 -7.20
N HIS A 7 0.61 20.93 -8.21
CA HIS A 7 -0.45 21.43 -9.08
C HIS A 7 -1.78 21.48 -8.30
N PRO A 8 -2.52 22.60 -8.31
CA PRO A 8 -3.67 22.82 -7.42
C PRO A 8 -4.84 21.84 -7.62
N THR A 9 -4.92 21.17 -8.76
CA THR A 9 -5.96 20.15 -9.04
C THR A 9 -5.46 18.71 -8.87
N LEU A 10 -4.17 18.50 -8.59
CA LEU A 10 -3.63 17.16 -8.39
C LEU A 10 -3.89 16.74 -6.94
N ARG A 11 -4.83 15.81 -6.75
CA ARG A 11 -5.09 15.20 -5.44
C ARG A 11 -3.94 14.26 -5.12
N THR A 12 -2.90 14.77 -4.46
CA THR A 12 -1.82 13.93 -3.93
C THR A 12 -2.14 13.53 -2.50
N CYS A 13 -1.92 12.26 -2.18
CA CYS A 13 -1.94 11.81 -0.80
C CYS A 13 -0.82 12.49 0.00
N SER A 14 -1.06 12.76 1.27
CA SER A 14 -0.03 13.31 2.16
C SER A 14 1.12 12.32 2.33
N SER A 15 2.30 12.83 2.68
CA SER A 15 3.46 11.98 3.00
C SER A 15 3.14 10.95 4.10
N ASP A 16 2.28 11.32 5.06
CA ASP A 16 1.83 10.43 6.14
C ASP A 16 1.01 9.25 5.60
N THR A 17 0.08 9.52 4.66
CA THR A 17 -0.70 8.49 3.96
C THR A 17 0.21 7.53 3.19
N ILE A 18 1.22 8.07 2.50
CA ILE A 18 2.20 7.26 1.75
C ILE A 18 2.98 6.36 2.70
N LEU A 19 3.48 6.90 3.82
CA LEU A 19 4.24 6.13 4.80
C LEU A 19 3.39 5.03 5.44
N ARG A 20 2.11 5.31 5.75
CA ARG A 20 1.19 4.33 6.31
C ARG A 20 0.87 3.22 5.31
N ALA A 21 0.67 3.54 4.04
CA ALA A 21 0.49 2.55 2.98
C ALA A 21 1.71 1.64 2.81
N ILE A 22 2.94 2.21 2.85
CA ILE A 22 4.18 1.42 2.81
C ILE A 22 4.25 0.45 4.00
N LYS A 23 3.94 0.93 5.20
CA LYS A 23 3.97 0.10 6.42
C LYS A 23 3.04 -1.12 6.31
N GLU A 24 1.82 -0.92 5.82
CA GLU A 24 0.86 -2.02 5.62
C GLU A 24 1.35 -3.01 4.56
N LEU A 25 1.90 -2.52 3.44
CA LEU A 25 2.45 -3.38 2.38
C LEU A 25 3.67 -4.20 2.82
N THR A 26 4.44 -3.69 3.79
CA THR A 26 5.61 -4.40 4.34
C THR A 26 5.26 -5.44 5.41
N GLN A 27 3.98 -5.56 5.79
CA GLN A 27 3.54 -6.58 6.73
C GLN A 27 3.70 -7.98 6.13
N GLU A 28 3.88 -8.98 6.99
CA GLU A 28 4.02 -10.37 6.57
C GLU A 28 2.79 -10.83 5.77
N ASN A 29 3.06 -11.50 4.65
CA ASN A 29 2.03 -12.09 3.82
C ASN A 29 1.44 -13.33 4.49
N ILE A 30 0.17 -13.59 4.26
CA ILE A 30 -0.44 -14.87 4.63
C ILE A 30 -0.23 -15.87 3.51
N SER A 31 0.31 -17.05 3.84
CA SER A 31 0.46 -18.14 2.88
C SER A 31 -0.74 -19.07 2.96
N TYR A 32 -1.33 -19.39 1.82
CA TYR A 32 -2.38 -20.39 1.68
C TYR A 32 -1.92 -21.51 0.76
N THR A 33 -1.98 -22.74 1.24
CA THR A 33 -1.70 -23.93 0.42
C THR A 33 -3.01 -24.57 0.00
N SER A 34 -3.22 -24.66 -1.32
CA SER A 34 -4.38 -25.35 -1.88
C SER A 34 -4.29 -26.86 -1.70
N ASP A 35 -5.43 -27.54 -1.80
CA ASP A 35 -5.51 -29.01 -1.77
C ASP A 35 -4.65 -29.67 -2.87
N MET A 36 -4.42 -28.95 -3.98
CA MET A 36 -3.51 -29.35 -5.06
C MET A 36 -2.02 -29.14 -4.75
N GLY A 37 -1.67 -28.73 -3.53
CA GLY A 37 -0.29 -28.50 -3.07
C GLY A 37 0.36 -27.20 -3.54
N LYS A 38 -0.40 -26.26 -4.12
CA LYS A 38 0.15 -24.95 -4.53
C LYS A 38 0.07 -23.95 -3.38
N THR A 39 1.18 -23.28 -3.08
CA THR A 39 1.24 -22.22 -2.08
C THR A 39 1.07 -20.85 -2.74
N TYR A 40 0.26 -20.00 -2.14
CA TYR A 40 -0.03 -18.64 -2.58
C TYR A 40 0.22 -17.68 -1.42
N ASP A 41 0.96 -16.61 -1.66
CA ASP A 41 1.18 -15.55 -0.69
C ASP A 41 0.25 -14.37 -0.98
N PHE A 42 -0.55 -14.00 0.01
CA PHE A 42 -1.45 -12.86 -0.07
C PHE A 42 -1.00 -11.79 0.90
N ASN A 43 -0.89 -10.57 0.41
CA ASN A 43 -0.62 -9.43 1.26
C ASN A 43 -1.89 -9.02 2.01
N THR A 44 -1.79 -8.85 3.33
CA THR A 44 -2.91 -8.60 4.24
C THR A 44 -3.20 -7.12 4.46
N ALA A 45 -2.76 -6.22 3.57
CA ALA A 45 -2.97 -4.77 3.65
C ALA A 45 -4.46 -4.34 3.51
N ASP A 46 -5.33 -4.89 4.36
CA ASP A 46 -6.78 -4.70 4.41
C ASP A 46 -7.14 -3.23 4.66
N THR A 47 -6.35 -2.57 5.52
CA THR A 47 -6.58 -1.17 5.87
C THR A 47 -6.19 -0.20 4.75
N LEU A 48 -5.36 -0.62 3.78
CA LEU A 48 -4.85 0.27 2.72
C LEU A 48 -5.99 0.84 1.87
N ASN A 49 -7.02 0.05 1.59
CA ASN A 49 -8.21 0.50 0.84
C ASN A 49 -9.00 1.59 1.57
N THR A 50 -8.86 1.71 2.88
CA THR A 50 -9.51 2.76 3.68
C THR A 50 -8.70 4.06 3.75
N LEU A 51 -7.45 4.04 3.27
CA LEU A 51 -6.50 5.15 3.35
C LEU A 51 -6.45 6.00 2.07
N LEU A 52 -7.17 5.60 1.01
CA LEU A 52 -7.18 6.22 -0.32
C LEU A 52 -8.54 6.87 -0.65
#